data_AF-A0A0B2R3I6-F1
#
_entry.id   AF-A0A0B2R3I6-F1
#
_cell.length_a   1.000
_cell.length_b   1.000
_cell.length_c   1.000
_cell.angle_alpha   90.00
_cell.angle_beta   90.00
_cell.angle_gamma   90.00
#
_symmetry.space_group_name_H-M   'P 1'
#
loop_
_entity.id
_entity.type
_entity.pdbx_description
1 polymer ?
#
loop_
_entity_poly.entity_id
_entity_poly.type
_entity_poly.pdbx_seq_one_letter_code
_entity_poly.pdbx_strand_id
1 'polypeptide(L)'
;YHVELQAAMLGIEIAFRKGWRKIWLECDSWFAVQSFKDSNMIPWKLKTRWNNCIFFTKAMQFEVSHIYIEGNCCADGRSKFALQTIGFSWWDSPPSFIREPPIVRDDRFGLPNYVF
;
A
#
# COMPACT_ATOMS: atom_id res chain seq x y z
N TYR A 1 -11.26 -3.19 -4.34
CA TYR A 1 -11.69 -1.84 -4.78
C TYR A 1 -11.66 -0.79 -3.68
N HIS A 2 -12.67 -0.64 -2.80
CA HIS A 2 -12.64 0.45 -1.81
C HIS A 2 -11.52 0.33 -0.75
N VAL A 3 -11.18 -0.89 -0.33
CA VAL A 3 -10.19 -1.12 0.73
C VAL A 3 -8.78 -0.72 0.29
N GLU A 4 -8.34 -1.12 -0.90
CA GLU A 4 -7.01 -0.79 -1.44
C GLU A 4 -6.84 0.71 -1.65
N LEU A 5 -7.85 1.38 -2.21
CA LEU A 5 -7.83 2.83 -2.38
C LEU A 5 -7.77 3.55 -1.02
N GLN A 6 -8.49 3.05 -0.01
CA GLN A 6 -8.41 3.60 1.34
C GLN A 6 -7.07 3.32 2.02
N ALA A 7 -6.47 2.15 1.81
CA ALA A 7 -5.14 1.82 2.30
C ALA A 7 -4.08 2.75 1.67
N ALA A 8 -4.16 3.00 0.36
CA ALA A 8 -3.29 3.94 -0.33
C ALA A 8 -3.42 5.37 0.22
N MET A 9 -4.65 5.88 0.36
CA MET A 9 -4.89 7.21 0.96
C MET A 9 -4.33 7.30 2.38
N LEU A 10 -4.54 6.27 3.21
CA LEU A 10 -4.04 6.24 4.58
C LEU A 10 -2.50 6.22 4.61
N GLY A 11 -1.85 5.44 3.74
CA GLY A 11 -0.40 5.40 3.62
C GLY A 11 0.19 6.78 3.28
N ILE A 12 -0.43 7.50 2.33
CA ILE A 12 -0.04 8.87 1.96
C ILE A 12 -0.20 9.84 3.14
N GLU A 13 -1.33 9.77 3.85
CA GLU A 13 -1.58 10.61 5.03
C GLU A 13 -0.56 10.39 6.14
N ILE A 14 -0.19 9.12 6.41
CA ILE A 14 0.81 8.78 7.42
C ILE A 14 2.20 9.26 6.99
N ALA A 15 2.58 9.01 5.73
CA ALA A 15 3.86 9.46 5.19
C ALA A 15 4.03 10.98 5.31
N PHE A 16 2.99 11.73 4.94
CA PHE A 16 3.00 13.18 5.05
C PHE A 16 3.11 13.65 6.52
N ARG A 17 2.33 13.04 7.44
CA ARG A 17 2.40 13.35 8.88
C ARG A 17 3.76 13.02 9.50
N LYS A 18 4.43 11.97 9.02
CA LYS A 18 5.80 11.62 9.44
C LYS A 18 6.87 12.51 8.79
N GLY A 19 6.50 13.45 7.93
CA GLY A 19 7.43 14.36 7.25
C GLY A 19 8.31 13.66 6.22
N TRP A 20 7.90 12.49 5.74
CA TRP A 20 8.63 11.75 4.73
C TRP A 20 8.59 12.48 3.39
N ARG A 21 9.74 12.57 2.72
CA ARG A 21 9.88 13.36 1.49
C ARG A 21 10.02 12.53 0.23
N LYS A 22 10.40 11.25 0.35
CA LYS A 22 10.56 10.33 -0.78
C LYS A 22 9.72 9.11 -0.50
N ILE A 23 8.68 8.89 -1.30
CA ILE A 23 7.69 7.83 -1.10
C ILE A 23 7.53 7.08 -2.40
N TRP A 24 7.57 5.76 -2.30
CA TRP A 24 7.18 4.87 -3.37
C TRP A 24 5.99 4.04 -2.89
N LEU A 25 4.84 4.21 -3.55
CA LEU A 25 3.66 3.40 -3.31
C LEU A 25 3.61 2.24 -4.31
N GLU A 26 3.88 1.04 -3.83
CA GLU A 26 3.71 -0.18 -4.61
C GLU A 26 2.34 -0.80 -4.31
N CYS A 27 1.59 -1.12 -5.36
CA CYS A 27 0.26 -1.71 -5.22
C CYS A 27 -0.04 -2.70 -6.35
N ASP A 28 -0.61 -3.85 -6.03
CA ASP A 28 -1.07 -4.84 -7.00
C ASP A 28 -2.48 -4.56 -7.53
N SER A 29 -3.18 -3.58 -6.95
CA SER A 29 -4.48 -3.12 -7.42
C SER A 29 -4.33 -2.20 -8.62
N TRP A 30 -4.65 -2.73 -9.81
CA TRP A 30 -4.73 -1.93 -11.03
C TRP A 30 -5.60 -0.68 -10.84
N PHE A 31 -6.71 -0.80 -10.11
CA PHE A 31 -7.62 0.32 -9.86
C PHE A 31 -6.98 1.40 -9.00
N ALA A 32 -6.28 1.03 -7.93
CA ALA A 32 -5.60 2.00 -7.08
C ALA A 32 -4.55 2.77 -7.90
N VAL A 33 -3.71 2.07 -8.67
CA VAL A 33 -2.70 2.69 -9.53
C VAL A 33 -3.34 3.59 -10.59
N GLN A 34 -4.39 3.13 -11.26
CA GLN A 34 -5.05 3.90 -12.32
C GLN A 34 -5.76 5.15 -11.79
N SER A 35 -6.23 5.11 -10.54
CA SER A 35 -6.88 6.27 -9.92
C SER A 35 -5.95 7.48 -9.75
N PHE A 36 -4.63 7.26 -9.66
CA PHE A 36 -3.62 8.34 -9.69
C PHE A 36 -3.45 8.98 -11.07
N LYS A 37 -3.81 8.27 -12.15
CA LYS A 37 -3.80 8.81 -13.53
C LYS A 37 -5.13 9.45 -13.90
N ASP A 38 -6.24 8.84 -13.49
CA ASP A 38 -7.58 9.37 -13.71
C ASP A 38 -8.37 9.46 -12.40
N SER A 39 -8.44 10.68 -11.86
CA SER A 39 -9.18 10.95 -10.65
C SER A 39 -10.70 10.81 -10.81
N ASN A 40 -11.25 10.72 -12.03
CA ASN A 40 -12.70 10.52 -12.23
C ASN A 40 -13.18 9.14 -11.79
N MET A 41 -12.26 8.17 -11.68
CA MET A 41 -12.53 6.84 -11.16
C MET A 41 -12.83 6.83 -9.65
N ILE A 42 -12.54 7.94 -8.95
CA ILE A 42 -12.72 8.05 -7.50
C ILE A 42 -14.20 8.26 -7.16
N PRO A 43 -14.79 7.42 -6.29
CA PRO A 43 -16.14 7.61 -5.78
C PRO A 43 -16.30 8.98 -5.12
N TRP A 44 -17.41 9.67 -5.39
CA TRP A 44 -17.67 11.03 -4.88
C TRP A 44 -17.48 11.15 -3.36
N LYS A 45 -17.89 10.12 -2.61
CA LYS A 45 -17.76 10.05 -1.14
C LYS A 45 -16.31 10.15 -0.66
N LEU A 46 -15.35 9.76 -1.49
CA LEU A 46 -13.92 9.73 -1.18
C LEU A 46 -13.15 10.88 -1.87
N LYS A 47 -13.80 11.66 -2.74
CA LYS A 47 -13.14 12.65 -3.60
C LYS A 47 -12.42 13.74 -2.80
N THR A 48 -13.02 14.21 -1.70
CA THR A 48 -12.39 15.22 -0.84
C THR A 48 -11.10 14.70 -0.19
N ARG A 49 -11.16 13.49 0.41
CA ARG A 49 -9.99 12.85 1.02
C ARG A 49 -8.90 12.56 0.00
N TRP A 50 -9.31 12.09 -1.18
CA TRP A 50 -8.42 11.87 -2.31
C TRP A 50 -7.70 13.15 -2.74
N ASN A 51 -8.42 14.26 -2.90
CA ASN A 51 -7.81 15.54 -3.27
C ASN A 51 -6.77 16.02 -2.24
N ASN A 52 -7.02 15.80 -0.94
CA ASN A 52 -6.03 16.08 0.10
C ASN A 52 -4.79 15.18 -0.04
N CYS A 53 -4.98 13.89 -0.32
CA CYS A 53 -3.86 12.98 -0.58
C CYS A 53 -3.05 13.43 -1.79
N ILE A 54 -3.69 13.81 -2.89
CA ILE A 54 -3.01 14.36 -4.08
C ILE A 54 -2.27 15.67 -3.77
N PHE A 55 -2.81 16.51 -2.89
CA PHE A 55 -2.09 17.69 -2.40
C PHE A 55 -0.83 17.29 -1.62
N PHE A 56 -0.92 16.28 -0.74
CA PHE A 56 0.24 15.78 0.00
C PHE A 56 1.28 15.14 -0.92
N THR A 57 0.87 14.38 -1.93
CA THR A 57 1.84 13.77 -2.88
C THR A 57 2.62 14.82 -3.64
N LYS A 58 2.02 15.97 -3.98
CA LYS A 58 2.74 17.10 -4.62
C LYS A 58 3.79 17.75 -3.72
N ALA A 59 3.65 17.62 -2.40
CA ALA A 59 4.64 18.09 -1.43
C ALA A 59 5.77 17.07 -1.18
N MET A 60 5.68 15.87 -1.77
CA MET A 60 6.64 14.78 -1.65
C MET A 60 7.20 14.40 -3.03
N GLN A 61 8.38 13.79 -3.07
CA GLN A 61 8.81 13.00 -4.23
C GLN A 61 8.06 11.68 -4.17
N PHE A 62 6.92 11.64 -4.83
CA PHE A 62 5.98 10.52 -4.77
C PHE A 62 5.94 9.78 -6.10
N GLU A 63 6.19 8.47 -6.05
CA GLU A 63 6.07 7.56 -7.18
C GLU A 63 5.05 6.45 -6.86
N VAL A 64 4.35 5.97 -7.89
CA VAL A 64 3.41 4.85 -7.78
C VAL A 64 3.67 3.83 -8.87
N SER A 65 3.81 2.56 -8.50
CA SER A 65 4.00 1.45 -9.43
C SER A 65 2.98 0.35 -9.19
N HIS A 66 2.65 -0.36 -10.27
CA HIS A 66 1.90 -1.60 -10.18
C HIS A 66 2.89 -2.75 -9.99
N ILE A 67 2.63 -3.62 -9.01
CA ILE A 67 3.42 -4.85 -8.78
C ILE A 67 2.58 -6.08 -9.10
N TYR A 68 3.24 -7.12 -9.64
CA TYR A 68 2.58 -8.41 -9.83
C TYR A 68 2.27 -9.05 -8.49
N ILE A 69 1.12 -9.72 -8.40
CA ILE A 69 0.60 -10.38 -7.18
C ILE A 69 1.63 -11.32 -6.54
N GLU A 70 2.49 -11.96 -7.34
CA GLU A 70 3.57 -12.82 -6.83
C GLU A 70 4.59 -12.07 -5.95
N GLY A 71 4.82 -10.79 -6.22
CA GLY A 71 5.65 -9.90 -5.39
C GLY A 71 4.90 -9.25 -4.22
N ASN A 72 3.56 -9.34 -4.18
CA ASN A 72 2.72 -8.73 -3.14
C ASN A 72 2.39 -9.69 -1.98
N CYS A 73 3.07 -10.83 -1.88
CA CYS A 73 2.81 -11.87 -0.89
C CYS A 73 2.78 -11.37 0.57
N CYS A 74 3.60 -10.37 0.89
CA CYS A 74 3.63 -9.73 2.21
C CYS A 74 2.36 -8.92 2.52
N ALA A 75 1.83 -8.15 1.56
CA ALA A 75 0.59 -7.38 1.78
C ALA A 75 -0.66 -8.28 1.72
N ASP A 76 -0.63 -9.35 0.92
CA ASP A 76 -1.70 -10.35 0.84
C ASP A 76 -1.79 -11.22 2.09
N GLY A 77 -0.65 -11.69 2.59
CA GLY A 77 -0.57 -12.38 3.88
C GLY A 77 -1.12 -11.50 5.02
N ARG A 78 -0.84 -10.19 4.97
CA ARG A 78 -1.38 -9.21 5.92
C ARG A 78 -2.88 -9.01 5.79
N SER A 79 -3.42 -8.90 4.58
CA SER A 79 -4.87 -8.67 4.37
C SER A 79 -5.72 -9.80 4.96
N LYS A 80 -5.23 -11.05 4.90
CA LYS A 80 -5.88 -12.21 5.53
C LYS A 80 -5.92 -12.13 7.05
N PHE A 81 -4.87 -11.59 7.68
CA PHE A 81 -4.83 -11.37 9.13
C PHE A 81 -5.63 -10.13 9.56
N ALA A 82 -5.64 -9.08 8.73
CA ALA A 82 -6.44 -7.89 8.96
C ALA A 82 -7.95 -8.18 9.00
N LEU A 83 -8.43 -9.22 8.30
CA LEU A 83 -9.82 -9.69 8.43
C LEU A 83 -10.17 -10.18 9.85
N GLN A 84 -9.17 -10.54 10.66
CA GLN A 84 -9.34 -10.99 12.05
C GLN A 84 -9.22 -9.84 13.06
N THR A 85 -8.80 -8.66 12.63
CA THR A 85 -8.56 -7.50 13.50
C THR A 85 -9.47 -6.34 13.10
N ILE A 86 -10.25 -5.80 14.04
CA ILE A 86 -11.07 -4.60 13.75
C ILE A 86 -10.16 -3.37 13.80
N GLY A 87 -9.65 -2.92 12.65
CA GLY A 87 -8.96 -1.63 12.53
C GLY A 87 -7.79 -1.59 11.54
N PHE A 88 -7.19 -0.41 11.40
CA PHE A 88 -5.97 -0.18 10.61
C PHE A 88 -4.75 -0.17 11.53
N SER A 89 -3.68 -0.87 11.13
CA SER A 89 -2.43 -0.96 11.90
C SER A 89 -1.24 -0.52 11.05
N TRP A 90 -0.41 0.38 11.56
CA TRP A 90 0.87 0.78 10.97
C TRP A 90 2.02 0.10 11.71
N TRP A 91 3.02 -0.38 10.98
CA TRP A 91 4.17 -1.10 11.55
C TRP A 91 5.47 -0.49 11.03
N ASP A 92 6.29 0.04 11.94
CA ASP A 92 7.60 0.64 11.59
C ASP A 92 8.67 -0.41 11.30
N SER A 93 8.43 -1.67 11.67
CA SER A 93 9.26 -2.83 11.36
C SER A 93 8.37 -4.00 10.94
N PRO A 94 8.84 -4.90 10.05
CA PRO A 94 8.04 -6.06 9.65
C PRO A 94 7.72 -6.95 10.87
N PRO A 95 6.44 -7.22 11.16
CA PRO A 95 6.05 -8.15 12.23
C PRO A 95 6.65 -9.54 12.02
N SER A 96 6.92 -10.25 13.12
CA SER A 96 7.52 -11.59 13.12
C SER A 96 6.76 -12.60 12.25
N PHE A 97 5.42 -12.54 12.25
CA PHE A 97 4.58 -13.47 11.49
C PHE A 97 4.73 -13.38 9.96
N ILE A 98 5.26 -12.26 9.42
CA ILE A 98 5.50 -12.14 7.98
C ILE A 98 6.65 -13.05 7.57
N ARG A 99 7.62 -13.27 8.46
CA ARG A 99 8.80 -14.11 8.19
C ARG A 99 8.47 -15.60 8.14
N GLU A 100 7.23 -15.98 8.44
CA GLU A 100 6.80 -17.38 8.46
C GLU A 100 6.21 -17.78 7.08
N PRO A 101 6.59 -18.94 6.52
CA PRO A 101 5.92 -19.48 5.34
C PRO A 101 4.43 -19.70 5.65
N PRO A 102 3.49 -19.32 4.75
CA PRO A 102 3.68 -19.13 3.30
C PRO A 102 3.76 -17.65 2.87
N ILE A 103 3.88 -16.71 3.81
CA ILE A 103 3.75 -15.25 3.55
C ILE A 103 5.00 -14.71 2.88
N VAL A 104 6.17 -15.13 3.35
CA VAL A 104 7.43 -14.94 2.63
C VAL A 104 7.70 -16.22 1.87
N ARG A 105 7.66 -16.10 0.54
CA ARG A 105 8.20 -17.15 -0.32
C ARG A 105 9.68 -16.87 -0.49
N ASP A 106 10.48 -17.85 -0.14
CA ASP A 106 11.85 -17.87 -0.62
C ASP A 106 11.81 -18.13 -2.14
N ASP A 107 12.64 -17.42 -2.89
CA ASP A 107 12.90 -17.76 -4.28
C ASP A 107 13.54 -19.17 -4.38
N ARG A 108 13.78 -19.64 -5.60
CA ARG A 108 14.44 -20.95 -5.83
C ARG A 108 15.85 -21.05 -5.21
N PHE A 109 16.37 -19.97 -4.64
CA PHE A 109 17.68 -19.86 -4.02
C PHE A 109 17.62 -19.60 -2.50
N GLY A 110 16.44 -19.63 -1.87
CA GLY A 110 16.33 -19.45 -0.41
C GLY A 110 16.32 -17.98 0.02
N LEU A 111 16.11 -17.03 -0.90
CA LEU A 111 16.10 -15.60 -0.59
C LEU A 111 14.68 -15.04 -0.51
N PRO A 112 14.39 -14.15 0.44
CA PRO A 112 13.07 -13.55 0.56
C PRO A 112 12.68 -12.81 -0.73
N ASN A 113 11.60 -13.24 -1.38
CA ASN A 113 11.11 -12.67 -2.64
C ASN A 113 10.23 -11.41 -2.40
N TYR A 114 10.72 -10.50 -1.57
CA TYR A 114 10.10 -9.19 -1.33
C TYR A 114 11.19 -8.11 -1.22
N VAL A 115 10.87 -6.89 -1.66
CA VAL A 115 11.75 -5.72 -1.57
C VAL A 115 11.05 -4.70 -0.66
N PHE A 116 11.77 -4.11 0.30
CA PHE A 116 11.27 -3.04 1.20
C PHE A 116 11.78 -1.68 0.75
#